data_AF-A0A382GHK2-F1
#
_entry.id   AF-A0A382GHK2-F1
#
_cell.length_a   1.000
_cell.length_b   1.000
_cell.length_c   1.000
_cell.angle_alpha   90.00
_cell.angle_beta   90.00
_cell.angle_gamma   90.00
#
_symmetry.space_group_name_H-M   'P 1'
#
loop_
_entity.id
_entity.type
_entity.pdbx_description
1 polymer ?
#
loop_
_entity_poly.entity_id
_entity_poly.type
_entity_poly.pdbx_seq_one_letter_code
_entity_poly.pdbx_strand_id
1 'polypeptide(L)'
;VALYVAEHKLVPPIPFTELREHAEVVTKEMDLEHARDFAAVLINNESWKDVLASIPYEKRLLLLPVCLRHEKKCPAPLDEFGLLCKECGLCTVQDLQQEAERLGYAMLIAEGTPIVLQLIESGQIEAVVGVSCLNVLERVFPYLESAAVPGVAIPLLQDDCMETNVDLDWLWDIIHLNADDKTYRMDLDGVRKEVDSWFGTEDLNKSLEVEENDPTMVIGRDWLARAGKRWRPFLTVCSWKACQEDPNAATTGDLKKLAIAVECFHKASLIHDDIEDADTIRYGEKTLHEEHGVPVALNIGDYLLGEGYRLIAETTIPAKRKVEMLRVAALGHRTLSRGQGAELSWANDPKPMPSRKVLEIFTNKTAPAFEVALRLGALYAGEELTDVIREYSANLGIAYQIRDDLDDVLGSVDSHDARDVRPSLLLGIAHERAKDEDKKLMAALWRKEVKWDVVEDRVKAIFDKYEIEAKSREL
;
A
#
# COMPACT_ATOMS: atom_id res chain seq x y z
N VAL A 1 13.52 18.48 -16.69
CA VAL A 1 14.06 17.61 -17.77
C VAL A 1 13.02 17.33 -18.85
N ALA A 2 11.91 16.64 -18.58
CA ALA A 2 10.89 16.31 -19.60
C ALA A 2 10.44 17.50 -20.47
N LEU A 3 10.06 18.61 -19.83
CA LEU A 3 9.71 19.85 -20.53
C LEU A 3 10.86 20.35 -21.44
N TYR A 4 12.09 20.35 -20.92
CA TYR A 4 13.26 20.79 -21.66
C TYR A 4 13.52 19.94 -22.90
N VAL A 5 13.46 18.61 -22.78
CA VAL A 5 13.65 17.66 -23.89
C VAL A 5 12.60 17.88 -24.97
N ALA A 6 11.33 18.07 -24.57
CA ALA A 6 10.23 18.35 -25.49
C ALA A 6 10.37 19.70 -26.21
N GLU A 7 10.74 20.76 -25.49
CA GLU A 7 10.94 22.11 -26.05
C GLU A 7 12.11 22.16 -27.05
N HIS A 8 13.22 21.49 -26.73
CA HIS A 8 14.43 21.47 -27.56
C HIS A 8 14.41 20.37 -28.62
N LYS A 9 13.40 19.49 -28.60
CA LYS A 9 13.20 18.38 -29.55
C LYS A 9 14.46 17.52 -29.71
N LEU A 10 15.06 17.16 -28.57
CA LEU A 10 16.27 16.34 -28.59
C LEU A 10 15.93 14.94 -29.14
N VAL A 11 16.75 14.45 -30.08
CA VAL A 11 16.55 13.16 -30.74
C VAL A 11 17.74 12.26 -30.43
N PRO A 12 17.52 11.06 -29.86
CA PRO A 12 18.62 10.13 -29.61
C PRO A 12 19.11 9.40 -30.87
N PRO A 13 20.34 8.84 -30.88
CA PRO A 13 21.33 8.88 -29.81
C PRO A 13 21.99 10.26 -29.69
N ILE A 14 22.12 10.78 -28.47
CA ILE A 14 22.77 12.05 -28.18
C ILE A 14 24.16 11.74 -27.59
N PRO A 15 25.26 12.28 -28.15
CA PRO A 15 26.58 12.09 -27.59
C PRO A 15 26.65 12.51 -26.13
N PHE A 16 27.40 11.77 -25.30
CA PHE A 16 27.47 12.07 -23.86
C PHE A 16 28.04 13.47 -23.56
N THR A 17 28.88 14.00 -24.44
CA THR A 17 29.35 15.40 -24.35
C THR A 17 28.22 16.41 -24.54
N GLU A 18 27.33 16.16 -25.49
CA GLU A 18 26.16 17.03 -25.77
C GLU A 18 25.10 16.90 -24.66
N LEU A 19 24.89 15.70 -24.12
CA LEU A 19 24.03 15.50 -22.95
C LEU A 19 24.49 16.34 -21.74
N ARG A 20 25.81 16.44 -21.52
CA ARG A 20 26.39 17.28 -20.46
C ARG A 20 26.16 18.76 -20.71
N GLU A 21 26.27 19.23 -21.96
CA GLU A 21 25.98 20.63 -22.32
C GLU A 21 24.51 20.98 -22.04
N HIS A 22 23.57 20.12 -22.42
CA HIS A 22 22.15 20.30 -22.09
C HIS A 22 21.89 20.25 -20.58
N ALA A 23 22.54 19.33 -19.87
CA ALA A 23 22.43 19.20 -18.42
C ALA A 23 22.94 20.46 -17.70
N GLU A 24 24.01 21.10 -18.16
CA GLU A 24 24.51 22.36 -17.60
C GLU A 24 23.47 23.47 -17.69
N VAL A 25 22.75 23.56 -18.81
CA VAL A 25 21.65 24.54 -18.96
C VAL A 25 20.55 24.27 -17.94
N VAL A 26 20.04 23.02 -17.89
CA VAL A 26 18.92 22.65 -17.01
C VAL A 26 19.28 22.83 -15.53
N THR A 27 20.46 22.37 -15.12
CA THR A 27 20.90 22.43 -13.71
C THR A 27 21.17 23.85 -13.24
N LYS A 28 21.70 24.72 -14.12
CA LYS A 28 21.95 26.13 -13.80
C LYS A 28 20.66 26.93 -13.56
N GLU A 29 19.59 26.63 -14.29
CA GLU A 29 18.28 27.26 -14.06
C GLU A 29 17.66 26.85 -12.72
N MET A 30 18.05 25.68 -12.19
CA MET A 30 17.51 25.10 -10.97
C MET A 30 18.41 25.26 -9.73
N ASP A 31 19.58 25.90 -9.85
CA ASP A 31 20.60 26.02 -8.78
C ASP A 31 21.11 24.63 -8.30
N LEU A 32 21.30 23.71 -9.24
CA LEU A 32 21.68 22.29 -9.00
C LEU A 32 22.90 21.85 -9.81
N GLU A 33 23.93 22.70 -9.98
CA GLU A 33 25.08 22.40 -10.85
C GLU A 33 25.84 21.14 -10.45
N HIS A 34 25.82 20.78 -9.17
CA HIS A 34 26.43 19.55 -8.65
C HIS A 34 25.78 18.27 -9.20
N ALA A 35 24.55 18.34 -9.73
CA ALA A 35 23.79 17.22 -10.26
C ALA A 35 23.90 17.09 -11.80
N ARG A 36 24.87 17.75 -12.44
CA ARG A 36 25.02 17.77 -13.90
C ARG A 36 25.03 16.38 -14.53
N ASP A 37 25.86 15.47 -14.05
CA ASP A 37 26.00 14.13 -14.65
C ASP A 37 24.74 13.29 -14.43
N PHE A 38 24.06 13.47 -13.29
CA PHE A 38 22.75 12.87 -13.05
C PHE A 38 21.68 13.43 -14.00
N ALA A 39 21.64 14.76 -14.20
CA ALA A 39 20.74 15.40 -15.14
C ALA A 39 21.00 14.97 -16.60
N ALA A 40 22.25 14.71 -16.98
CA ALA A 40 22.58 14.14 -18.29
C ALA A 40 21.96 12.75 -18.50
N VAL A 41 21.98 11.89 -17.47
CA VAL A 41 21.28 10.59 -17.49
C VAL A 41 19.78 10.79 -17.64
N LEU A 42 19.17 11.71 -16.89
CA LEU A 42 17.73 11.99 -17.00
C LEU A 42 17.34 12.47 -18.41
N ILE A 43 18.15 13.34 -19.03
CA ILE A 43 17.91 13.83 -20.39
C ILE A 43 17.99 12.68 -21.40
N ASN A 44 19.00 11.81 -21.27
CA ASN A 44 19.13 10.61 -22.12
C ASN A 44 17.94 9.66 -21.95
N ASN A 45 17.52 9.40 -20.72
CA ASN A 45 16.41 8.51 -20.45
C ASN A 45 15.11 9.03 -21.06
N GLU A 46 14.85 10.32 -20.89
CA GLU A 46 13.65 10.95 -21.43
C GLU A 46 13.66 10.95 -22.97
N SER A 47 14.81 11.17 -23.62
CA SER A 47 14.90 11.16 -25.08
C SER A 47 14.67 9.76 -25.68
N TRP A 48 15.05 8.70 -24.97
CA TRP A 48 14.81 7.31 -25.37
C TRP A 48 13.48 6.73 -24.89
N LYS A 49 12.76 7.39 -23.99
CA LYS A 49 11.59 6.85 -23.27
C LYS A 49 10.53 6.27 -24.20
N ASP A 50 10.09 7.03 -25.20
CA ASP A 50 9.05 6.60 -26.14
C ASP A 50 9.52 5.46 -27.04
N VAL A 51 10.80 5.47 -27.42
CA VAL A 51 11.40 4.39 -28.23
C VAL A 51 11.44 3.10 -27.41
N LEU A 52 11.92 3.16 -26.16
CA LEU A 52 11.91 2.01 -25.25
C LEU A 52 10.49 1.46 -25.11
N ALA A 53 9.51 2.32 -24.87
CA ALA A 53 8.09 1.96 -24.73
C ALA A 53 7.56 1.15 -25.92
N SER A 54 8.00 1.48 -27.13
CA SER A 54 7.55 0.84 -28.37
C SER A 54 8.17 -0.54 -28.65
N ILE A 55 9.24 -0.89 -27.95
CA ILE A 55 9.96 -2.17 -28.13
C ILE A 55 9.29 -3.25 -27.28
N PRO A 56 8.97 -4.45 -27.78
CA PRO A 56 8.39 -5.53 -26.96
C PRO A 56 9.29 -5.93 -25.80
N TYR A 57 8.73 -6.31 -24.64
CA TYR A 57 9.50 -6.65 -23.44
C TYR A 57 10.51 -7.78 -23.69
N GLU A 58 10.17 -8.78 -24.50
CA GLU A 58 11.03 -9.90 -24.88
C GLU A 58 12.26 -9.51 -25.71
N LYS A 59 12.30 -8.27 -26.19
CA LYS A 59 13.43 -7.66 -26.88
C LYS A 59 14.22 -6.72 -25.98
N ARG A 60 13.90 -6.62 -24.70
CA ARG A 60 14.57 -5.74 -23.75
C ARG A 60 15.44 -6.53 -22.78
N LEU A 61 16.58 -5.95 -22.43
CA LEU A 61 17.46 -6.44 -21.36
C LEU A 61 17.27 -5.60 -20.11
N LEU A 62 16.99 -6.24 -18.97
CA LEU A 62 17.15 -5.65 -17.65
C LEU A 62 18.53 -6.03 -17.10
N LEU A 63 19.41 -5.05 -16.96
CA LEU A 63 20.75 -5.23 -16.41
C LEU A 63 20.81 -4.67 -14.99
N LEU A 64 21.00 -5.56 -14.00
CA LEU A 64 21.16 -5.18 -12.60
C LEU A 64 22.62 -5.36 -12.14
N PRO A 65 23.12 -4.53 -11.21
CA PRO A 65 24.45 -4.71 -10.66
C PRO A 65 24.41 -5.76 -9.54
N VAL A 66 25.51 -6.49 -9.38
CA VAL A 66 25.67 -7.49 -8.30
C VAL A 66 25.57 -6.84 -6.91
N CYS A 67 25.87 -5.54 -6.81
CA CYS A 67 25.90 -4.77 -5.56
C CYS A 67 24.54 -4.62 -4.87
N LEU A 68 23.41 -4.88 -5.54
CA LEU A 68 22.06 -4.87 -4.92
C LEU A 68 21.82 -6.06 -3.97
N ARG A 69 22.66 -7.10 -4.04
CA ARG A 69 22.49 -8.29 -3.19
C ARG A 69 22.99 -8.03 -1.77
N HIS A 70 22.44 -8.78 -0.82
CA HIS A 70 23.02 -8.90 0.52
C HIS A 70 24.28 -9.77 0.48
N GLU A 71 25.47 -9.15 0.41
CA GLU A 71 26.74 -9.80 0.08
C GLU A 71 27.04 -11.03 0.95
N LYS A 72 26.85 -10.92 2.27
CA LYS A 72 27.24 -11.96 3.24
C LYS A 72 26.27 -13.14 3.32
N LYS A 73 25.01 -12.93 2.95
CA LYS A 73 23.93 -13.91 3.16
C LYS A 73 23.36 -14.47 1.85
N CYS A 74 23.68 -13.87 0.71
CA CYS A 74 23.17 -14.29 -0.58
C CYS A 74 23.70 -15.69 -0.96
N PRO A 75 22.82 -16.70 -1.16
CA PRO A 75 23.22 -18.07 -1.50
C PRO A 75 23.42 -18.31 -3.02
N ALA A 76 23.31 -17.24 -3.83
CA ALA A 76 23.37 -17.29 -5.28
C ALA A 76 24.81 -17.47 -5.78
N PRO A 77 25.08 -18.45 -6.67
CA PRO A 77 26.39 -18.60 -7.29
C PRO A 77 26.66 -17.48 -8.30
N LEU A 78 27.94 -17.17 -8.48
CA LEU A 78 28.44 -16.33 -9.57
C LEU A 78 29.12 -17.22 -10.59
N ASP A 79 28.76 -17.09 -11.86
CA ASP A 79 29.42 -17.74 -12.99
C ASP A 79 30.14 -16.71 -13.89
N GLU A 80 30.53 -17.12 -15.10
CA GLU A 80 31.20 -16.23 -16.06
C GLU A 80 30.27 -15.16 -16.66
N PHE A 81 28.95 -15.33 -16.55
CA PHE A 81 27.95 -14.42 -17.09
C PHE A 81 27.37 -13.49 -16.03
N GLY A 82 27.30 -13.89 -14.76
CA GLY A 82 26.82 -13.05 -13.67
C GLY A 82 26.36 -13.81 -12.44
N LEU A 83 25.54 -13.15 -11.63
CA LEU A 83 24.90 -13.72 -10.45
C LEU A 83 23.64 -14.50 -10.86
N LEU A 84 23.54 -15.77 -10.45
CA LEU A 84 22.35 -16.59 -10.66
C LEU A 84 21.46 -16.54 -9.40
N CYS A 85 20.56 -15.56 -9.35
CA CYS A 85 19.67 -15.36 -8.20
C CYS A 85 18.79 -16.61 -7.94
N LYS A 86 18.62 -16.94 -6.66
CA LYS A 86 17.87 -18.11 -6.16
C LYS A 86 16.58 -17.74 -5.42
N GLU A 87 16.13 -16.49 -5.54
CA GLU A 87 14.89 -16.03 -4.92
C GLU A 87 14.85 -16.29 -3.40
N CYS A 88 15.90 -15.86 -2.70
CA CYS A 88 16.07 -16.10 -1.27
C CYS A 88 15.31 -15.11 -0.36
N GLY A 89 14.65 -14.08 -0.91
CA GLY A 89 13.89 -13.06 -0.18
C GLY A 89 14.73 -12.02 0.57
N LEU A 90 16.04 -11.99 0.38
CA LEU A 90 16.96 -11.11 1.15
C LEU A 90 17.20 -9.73 0.53
N CYS A 91 16.82 -9.52 -0.72
CA CYS A 91 17.02 -8.28 -1.47
C CYS A 91 16.00 -8.17 -2.61
N THR A 92 15.88 -6.99 -3.21
CA THR A 92 14.89 -6.65 -4.26
C THR A 92 15.16 -7.29 -5.61
N VAL A 93 16.34 -7.88 -5.81
CA VAL A 93 16.72 -8.56 -7.05
C VAL A 93 15.74 -9.68 -7.39
N GLN A 94 15.19 -10.37 -6.39
CA GLN A 94 14.16 -11.39 -6.60
C GLN A 94 12.90 -10.80 -7.22
N ASP A 95 12.34 -9.75 -6.62
CA ASP A 95 11.08 -9.16 -7.07
C ASP A 95 11.21 -8.64 -8.51
N LEU A 96 12.34 -7.99 -8.79
CA LEU A 96 12.68 -7.51 -10.14
C LEU A 96 12.89 -8.65 -11.14
N GLN A 97 13.47 -9.77 -10.71
CA GLN A 97 13.63 -10.93 -11.57
C GLN A 97 12.30 -11.59 -11.91
N GLN A 98 11.48 -11.85 -10.91
CA GLN A 98 10.17 -12.45 -11.11
C GLN A 98 9.31 -11.59 -12.05
N GLU A 99 9.38 -10.26 -11.90
CA GLU A 99 8.65 -9.38 -12.80
C GLU A 99 9.25 -9.32 -14.20
N ALA A 100 10.57 -9.19 -14.32
CA ALA A 100 11.23 -9.22 -15.62
C ALA A 100 10.85 -10.48 -16.40
N GLU A 101 10.88 -11.65 -15.75
CA GLU A 101 10.45 -12.92 -16.33
C GLU A 101 8.96 -12.94 -16.69
N ARG A 102 8.08 -12.37 -15.85
CA ARG A 102 6.65 -12.24 -16.11
C ARG A 102 6.36 -11.39 -17.34
N LEU A 103 7.08 -10.29 -17.52
CA LEU A 103 6.97 -9.39 -18.66
C LEU A 103 7.64 -9.96 -19.91
N GLY A 104 8.63 -10.83 -19.75
CA GLY A 104 9.37 -11.49 -20.82
C GLY A 104 10.77 -10.92 -21.07
N TYR A 105 11.25 -9.98 -20.24
CA TYR A 105 12.60 -9.43 -20.34
C TYR A 105 13.68 -10.52 -20.32
N ALA A 106 14.74 -10.31 -21.08
CA ALA A 106 16.01 -10.92 -20.75
C ALA A 106 16.57 -10.21 -19.51
N MET A 107 17.05 -10.96 -18.52
CA MET A 107 17.65 -10.37 -17.32
C MET A 107 19.09 -10.83 -17.14
N LEU A 108 19.97 -9.90 -16.78
CA LEU A 108 21.35 -10.18 -16.43
C LEU A 108 21.71 -9.44 -15.14
N ILE A 109 22.36 -10.14 -14.20
CA ILE A 109 22.88 -9.53 -12.98
C ILE A 109 24.40 -9.56 -13.05
N ALA A 110 25.01 -8.53 -13.62
CA ALA A 110 26.43 -8.49 -13.90
C ALA A 110 26.97 -7.06 -13.90
N GLU A 111 28.28 -6.91 -13.69
CA GLU A 111 28.98 -5.62 -13.81
C GLU A 111 29.57 -5.40 -15.22
N GLY A 112 29.49 -6.40 -16.11
CA GLY A 112 30.23 -6.46 -17.36
C GLY A 112 29.46 -6.02 -18.61
N THR A 113 30.01 -5.08 -19.36
CA THR A 113 29.56 -4.63 -20.69
C THR A 113 29.70 -5.65 -21.84
N PRO A 114 30.68 -6.59 -21.87
CA PRO A 114 30.91 -7.44 -23.04
C PRO A 114 29.72 -8.35 -23.44
N ILE A 115 29.03 -8.94 -22.46
CA ILE A 115 27.88 -9.82 -22.70
C ILE A 115 26.72 -9.01 -23.27
N VAL A 116 26.49 -7.81 -22.73
CA VAL A 116 25.45 -6.89 -23.21
C VAL A 116 25.67 -6.57 -24.69
N LEU A 117 26.91 -6.25 -25.07
CA LEU A 117 27.27 -5.99 -26.47
C LEU A 117 27.05 -7.21 -27.36
N GLN A 118 27.42 -8.40 -26.90
CA GLN A 118 27.18 -9.64 -27.65
C GLN A 118 25.68 -9.90 -27.87
N LEU A 119 24.85 -9.68 -26.84
CA LEU A 119 23.39 -9.82 -26.93
C LEU A 119 22.79 -8.83 -27.95
N ILE A 120 23.27 -7.59 -27.93
CA ILE A 120 22.91 -6.54 -28.91
C ILE A 120 23.31 -6.97 -30.33
N GLU A 121 24.59 -7.33 -30.53
CA GLU A 121 25.13 -7.71 -31.86
C GLU A 121 24.44 -8.95 -32.44
N SER A 122 23.99 -9.87 -31.58
CA SER A 122 23.24 -11.06 -32.00
C SER A 122 21.76 -10.76 -32.36
N GLY A 123 21.27 -9.55 -32.08
CA GLY A 123 19.87 -9.16 -32.29
C GLY A 123 18.88 -9.82 -31.32
N GLN A 124 19.37 -10.43 -30.25
CA GLN A 124 18.53 -11.01 -29.20
C GLN A 124 17.80 -9.92 -28.41
N ILE A 125 18.45 -8.78 -28.22
CA ILE A 125 17.89 -7.61 -27.55
C ILE A 125 18.03 -6.37 -28.45
N GLU A 126 17.07 -5.47 -28.32
CA GLU A 126 16.95 -4.23 -29.09
C GLU A 126 16.92 -3.00 -28.16
N ALA A 127 16.83 -3.18 -26.84
CA ALA A 127 16.95 -2.10 -25.85
C ALA A 127 17.50 -2.60 -24.51
N VAL A 128 18.04 -1.67 -23.72
CA VAL A 128 18.62 -1.94 -22.40
C VAL A 128 18.03 -1.00 -21.35
N VAL A 129 17.54 -1.59 -20.26
CA VAL A 129 17.26 -0.90 -18.99
C VAL A 129 18.36 -1.28 -18.02
N GLY A 130 19.24 -0.34 -17.69
CA GLY A 130 20.42 -0.60 -16.86
C GLY A 130 20.35 0.09 -15.50
N VAL A 131 20.65 -0.62 -14.43
CA VAL A 131 20.86 -0.05 -13.09
C VAL A 131 22.35 -0.08 -12.79
N SER A 132 22.94 1.06 -12.43
CA SER A 132 24.38 1.12 -12.16
C SER A 132 24.77 2.41 -11.44
N CYS A 133 25.95 2.43 -10.81
CA CYS A 133 26.54 3.67 -10.33
C CYS A 133 26.87 4.61 -11.50
N LEU A 134 26.86 5.93 -11.22
CA LEU A 134 27.03 6.96 -12.24
C LEU A 134 28.38 6.81 -12.96
N ASN A 135 29.43 6.51 -12.21
CA ASN A 135 30.80 6.29 -12.74
C ASN A 135 30.91 5.16 -13.77
N VAL A 136 30.08 4.12 -13.66
CA VAL A 136 30.05 3.01 -14.62
C VAL A 136 29.18 3.39 -15.82
N LEU A 137 28.04 4.05 -15.60
CA LEU A 137 27.18 4.53 -16.69
C LEU A 137 27.92 5.43 -17.68
N GLU A 138 28.76 6.35 -17.19
CA GLU A 138 29.60 7.21 -18.04
C GLU A 138 30.50 6.44 -19.01
N ARG A 139 30.94 5.25 -18.63
CA ARG A 139 31.81 4.41 -19.46
C ARG A 139 31.03 3.58 -20.47
N VAL A 140 29.75 3.30 -20.19
CA VAL A 140 28.88 2.46 -21.01
C VAL A 140 28.17 3.27 -22.10
N PHE A 141 27.79 4.53 -21.83
CA PHE A 141 27.06 5.36 -22.79
C PHE A 141 27.71 5.47 -24.18
N PRO A 142 29.03 5.66 -24.33
CA PRO A 142 29.65 5.74 -25.67
C PRO A 142 29.46 4.47 -26.50
N TYR A 143 29.38 3.30 -25.86
CA TYR A 143 29.14 2.04 -26.56
C TYR A 143 27.69 1.93 -27.03
N LEU A 144 26.72 2.26 -26.17
CA LEU A 144 25.30 2.28 -26.54
C LEU A 144 25.01 3.31 -27.64
N GLU A 145 25.63 4.49 -27.55
CA GLU A 145 25.60 5.52 -28.58
C GLU A 145 26.12 4.98 -29.92
N SER A 146 27.31 4.36 -29.92
CA SER A 146 27.92 3.83 -31.16
C SER A 146 27.10 2.72 -31.82
N ALA A 147 26.37 1.94 -31.02
CA ALA A 147 25.49 0.88 -31.48
C ALA A 147 24.06 1.36 -31.77
N ALA A 148 23.75 2.65 -31.50
CA ALA A 148 22.42 3.23 -31.58
C ALA A 148 21.34 2.42 -30.83
N VAL A 149 21.71 1.86 -29.68
CA VAL A 149 20.80 1.03 -28.87
C VAL A 149 20.05 1.91 -27.88
N PRO A 150 18.70 1.87 -27.88
CA PRO A 150 17.88 2.49 -26.85
C PRO A 150 18.32 2.03 -25.44
N GLY A 151 18.82 2.98 -24.66
CA GLY A 151 19.38 2.72 -23.34
C GLY A 151 18.81 3.68 -22.31
N VAL A 152 18.05 3.16 -21.35
CA VAL A 152 17.59 3.91 -20.18
C VAL A 152 18.36 3.42 -18.96
N ALA A 153 18.92 4.37 -18.21
CA ALA A 153 19.81 4.06 -17.09
C ALA A 153 19.29 4.64 -15.77
N ILE A 154 19.26 3.84 -14.72
CA ILE A 154 18.83 4.26 -13.39
C ILE A 154 20.04 4.27 -12.46
N PRO A 155 20.53 5.46 -12.08
CA PRO A 155 21.64 5.59 -11.16
C PRO A 155 21.32 4.98 -9.79
N LEU A 156 22.29 4.30 -9.19
CA LEU A 156 22.23 3.94 -7.78
C LEU A 156 22.22 5.22 -6.92
N LEU A 157 21.57 5.14 -5.75
CA LEU A 157 21.51 6.24 -4.80
C LEU A 157 22.85 6.46 -4.09
N GLN A 158 23.71 5.44 -4.07
CA GLN A 158 25.03 5.42 -3.43
C GLN A 158 26.00 4.56 -4.26
N ASP A 159 27.28 4.92 -4.24
CA ASP A 159 28.36 4.30 -5.02
C ASP A 159 29.26 3.36 -4.19
N ASP A 160 28.76 2.85 -3.07
CA ASP A 160 29.53 2.08 -2.07
C ASP A 160 29.82 0.62 -2.47
N CYS A 161 29.37 0.19 -3.65
CA CYS A 161 29.62 -1.13 -4.25
C CYS A 161 29.25 -2.35 -3.38
N MET A 162 28.52 -2.15 -2.28
CA MET A 162 28.04 -3.21 -1.39
C MET A 162 26.71 -2.78 -0.78
N GLU A 163 25.67 -3.62 -0.92
CA GLU A 163 24.34 -3.39 -0.29
C GLU A 163 23.75 -2.00 -0.64
N THR A 164 23.92 -1.62 -1.90
CA THR A 164 23.49 -0.30 -2.40
C THR A 164 21.97 -0.27 -2.58
N ASN A 165 21.42 0.94 -2.70
CA ASN A 165 20.00 1.13 -3.01
C ASN A 165 19.82 1.77 -4.38
N VAL A 166 18.70 1.42 -5.03
CA VAL A 166 18.19 2.06 -6.24
C VAL A 166 16.83 2.66 -5.92
N ASP A 167 16.44 3.71 -6.64
CA ASP A 167 15.04 4.13 -6.66
C ASP A 167 14.20 3.03 -7.34
N LEU A 168 13.63 2.15 -6.51
CA LEU A 168 12.86 1.01 -7.00
C LEU A 168 11.66 1.49 -7.79
N ASP A 169 10.98 2.53 -7.34
CA ASP A 169 9.77 2.98 -7.99
C ASP A 169 10.07 3.49 -9.40
N TRP A 170 11.17 4.23 -9.57
CA TRP A 170 11.62 4.63 -10.90
C TRP A 170 11.95 3.42 -11.78
N LEU A 171 12.59 2.38 -11.22
CA LEU A 171 12.87 1.16 -11.96
C LEU A 171 11.61 0.42 -12.36
N TRP A 172 10.64 0.30 -11.47
CA TRP A 172 9.33 -0.28 -11.74
C TRP A 172 8.62 0.46 -12.88
N ASP A 173 8.65 1.79 -12.89
CA ASP A 173 8.06 2.62 -13.96
C ASP A 173 8.74 2.35 -15.32
N ILE A 174 10.07 2.22 -15.35
CA ILE A 174 10.82 2.00 -16.60
C ILE A 174 10.66 0.57 -17.14
N ILE A 175 10.63 -0.46 -16.29
CA ILE A 175 10.48 -1.85 -16.79
C ILE A 175 9.05 -2.14 -17.28
N HIS A 176 8.05 -1.41 -16.78
CA HIS A 176 6.67 -1.53 -17.25
C HIS A 176 6.36 -0.69 -18.48
N LEU A 177 7.19 0.30 -18.78
CA LEU A 177 6.96 1.28 -19.84
C LEU A 177 6.60 0.61 -21.17
N ASN A 178 5.41 0.86 -21.68
CA ASN A 178 4.93 0.27 -22.92
C ASN A 178 4.06 1.30 -23.65
N ALA A 179 4.18 1.38 -24.97
CA ALA A 179 3.48 2.35 -25.79
C ALA A 179 1.94 2.19 -25.73
N ASP A 180 1.45 0.97 -25.49
CA ASP A 180 0.03 0.67 -25.28
C ASP A 180 -0.39 0.81 -23.81
N ASP A 181 0.57 0.92 -22.89
CA ASP A 181 0.30 1.00 -21.46
C ASP A 181 -0.16 2.41 -21.07
N LYS A 182 -1.42 2.48 -20.67
CA LYS A 182 -2.05 3.70 -20.13
C LYS A 182 -1.96 3.76 -18.61
N THR A 183 -1.31 2.81 -17.96
CA THR A 183 -1.08 2.88 -16.52
C THR A 183 -0.12 4.01 -16.22
N TYR A 184 -0.32 4.63 -15.07
CA TYR A 184 0.48 5.74 -14.62
C TYR A 184 0.68 5.61 -13.12
N ARG A 185 1.82 6.12 -12.67
CA ARG A 185 2.07 6.26 -11.25
C ARG A 185 1.16 7.35 -10.70
N MET A 186 0.27 6.96 -9.80
CA MET A 186 -0.59 7.90 -9.11
C MET A 186 0.23 8.71 -8.10
N ASP A 187 0.07 10.03 -8.11
CA ASP A 187 0.60 10.90 -7.05
C ASP A 187 -0.19 10.68 -5.75
N LEU A 188 0.20 9.65 -4.99
CA LEU A 188 -0.46 9.27 -3.74
C LEU A 188 -0.37 10.39 -2.68
N ASP A 189 0.71 11.17 -2.67
CA ASP A 189 0.87 12.28 -1.73
C ASP A 189 -0.04 13.45 -2.08
N GLY A 190 -0.16 13.78 -3.36
CA GLY A 190 -1.13 14.76 -3.86
C GLY A 190 -2.56 14.35 -3.55
N VAL A 191 -2.93 13.10 -3.83
CA VAL A 191 -4.26 12.55 -3.52
C VAL A 191 -4.53 12.59 -2.02
N ARG A 192 -3.55 12.24 -1.18
CA ARG A 192 -3.70 12.28 0.28
C ARG A 192 -3.94 13.71 0.78
N LYS A 193 -3.13 14.67 0.33
CA LYS A 193 -3.30 16.10 0.68
C LYS A 193 -4.67 16.63 0.23
N GLU A 194 -5.10 16.26 -0.97
CA GLU A 194 -6.42 16.62 -1.49
C GLU A 194 -7.53 16.05 -0.61
N VAL A 195 -7.50 14.76 -0.31
CA VAL A 195 -8.50 14.11 0.55
C VAL A 195 -8.51 14.71 1.95
N ASP A 196 -7.35 14.93 2.56
CA ASP A 196 -7.25 15.53 3.90
C ASP A 196 -7.88 16.94 3.95
N SER A 197 -7.75 17.72 2.87
CA SER A 197 -8.36 19.05 2.77
C SER A 197 -9.90 19.02 2.88
N TRP A 198 -10.54 17.92 2.46
CA TRP A 198 -12.00 17.79 2.48
C TRP A 198 -12.59 17.65 3.89
N PHE A 199 -11.75 17.35 4.89
CA PHE A 199 -12.15 17.20 6.29
C PHE A 199 -11.89 18.46 7.11
N GLY A 200 -11.58 19.57 6.46
CA GLY A 200 -11.60 20.89 7.09
C GLY A 200 -13.03 21.28 7.51
N THR A 201 -13.14 22.03 8.61
CA THR A 201 -14.43 22.48 9.17
C THR A 201 -15.35 23.14 8.13
N GLU A 202 -14.81 24.00 7.27
CA GLU A 202 -15.60 24.69 6.24
C GLU A 202 -16.15 23.72 5.18
N ASP A 203 -15.32 22.78 4.73
CA ASP A 203 -15.68 21.77 3.74
C ASP A 203 -16.70 20.77 4.27
N LEU A 204 -16.57 20.37 5.54
CA LEU A 204 -17.55 19.52 6.21
C LEU A 204 -18.87 20.27 6.44
N ASN A 205 -18.84 21.54 6.84
CA ASN A 205 -20.07 22.35 6.97
C ASN A 205 -20.86 22.39 5.67
N LYS A 206 -20.18 22.55 4.54
CA LYS A 206 -20.80 22.55 3.21
C LYS A 206 -21.32 21.17 2.81
N SER A 207 -20.56 20.11 3.08
CA SER A 207 -20.90 18.75 2.62
C SER A 207 -22.00 18.10 3.46
N LEU A 208 -22.02 18.37 4.76
CA LEU A 208 -22.99 17.83 5.72
C LEU A 208 -24.16 18.80 5.98
N GLU A 209 -24.16 19.98 5.35
CA GLU A 209 -25.21 21.01 5.51
C GLU A 209 -25.43 21.41 6.98
N VAL A 210 -24.34 21.61 7.72
CA VAL A 210 -24.36 21.78 9.18
C VAL A 210 -25.07 23.07 9.59
N GLU A 211 -26.07 22.93 10.44
CA GLU A 211 -26.70 24.04 11.17
C GLU A 211 -25.99 24.25 12.52
N GLU A 212 -25.30 25.40 12.70
CA GLU A 212 -24.49 25.68 13.91
C GLU A 212 -25.31 25.77 15.22
N ASN A 213 -26.63 25.82 15.14
CA ASN A 213 -27.55 25.75 16.28
C ASN A 213 -28.03 24.33 16.60
N ASP A 214 -27.70 23.32 15.79
CA ASP A 214 -27.98 21.91 16.06
C ASP A 214 -26.75 21.22 16.70
N PRO A 215 -26.80 20.86 17.99
CA PRO A 215 -25.67 20.22 18.66
C PRO A 215 -25.24 18.89 18.04
N THR A 216 -26.17 18.12 17.48
CA THR A 216 -25.88 16.82 16.87
C THR A 216 -25.01 17.00 15.64
N MET A 217 -25.38 17.95 14.77
CA MET A 217 -24.63 18.25 13.56
C MET A 217 -23.25 18.80 13.88
N VAL A 218 -23.15 19.71 14.85
CA VAL A 218 -21.88 20.31 15.28
C VAL A 218 -20.94 19.25 15.87
N ILE A 219 -21.42 18.41 16.79
CA ILE A 219 -20.59 17.37 17.41
C ILE A 219 -20.16 16.33 16.35
N GLY A 220 -21.06 15.91 15.47
CA GLY A 220 -20.74 14.97 14.39
C GLY A 220 -19.69 15.52 13.42
N ARG A 221 -19.81 16.81 13.05
CA ARG A 221 -18.84 17.54 12.23
C ARG A 221 -17.48 17.63 12.90
N ASP A 222 -17.45 18.02 14.17
CA ASP A 222 -16.20 18.15 14.94
C ASP A 222 -15.49 16.79 15.05
N TRP A 223 -16.24 15.71 15.31
CA TRP A 223 -15.68 14.36 15.38
C TRP A 223 -15.10 13.87 14.04
N LEU A 224 -15.77 14.18 12.92
CA LEU A 224 -15.25 13.91 11.58
C LEU A 224 -13.98 14.71 11.27
N ALA A 225 -13.91 15.97 11.72
CA ALA A 225 -12.77 16.85 11.51
C ALA A 225 -11.51 16.40 12.28
N ARG A 226 -11.67 15.69 13.42
CA ARG A 226 -10.55 15.19 14.23
C ARG A 226 -9.58 14.33 13.44
N ALA A 227 -8.33 14.34 13.90
CA ALA A 227 -7.23 13.62 13.29
C ALA A 227 -7.53 12.12 13.09
N GLY A 228 -6.92 11.55 12.06
CA GLY A 228 -7.04 10.15 11.67
C GLY A 228 -6.20 9.92 10.42
N LYS A 229 -5.82 8.66 10.14
CA LYS A 229 -4.99 8.34 8.96
C LYS A 229 -5.75 8.46 7.62
N ARG A 230 -7.08 8.58 7.67
CA ARG A 230 -8.00 8.76 6.52
C ARG A 230 -7.74 7.80 5.35
N TRP A 231 -7.38 6.55 5.67
CA TRP A 231 -7.07 5.54 4.65
C TRP A 231 -8.26 5.19 3.77
N ARG A 232 -9.46 5.07 4.33
CA ARG A 232 -10.66 4.63 3.60
C ARG A 232 -11.15 5.69 2.59
N PRO A 233 -11.30 6.99 2.93
CA PRO A 233 -11.60 8.01 1.93
C PRO A 233 -10.48 8.12 0.88
N PHE A 234 -9.21 8.01 1.29
CA PHE A 234 -8.07 7.99 0.37
C PHE A 234 -8.18 6.83 -0.65
N LEU A 235 -8.44 5.61 -0.19
CA LEU A 235 -8.61 4.44 -1.06
C LEU A 235 -9.82 4.57 -2.00
N THR A 236 -10.88 5.27 -1.58
CA THR A 236 -12.03 5.57 -2.44
C THR A 236 -11.59 6.40 -3.65
N VAL A 237 -10.79 7.44 -3.42
CA VAL A 237 -10.27 8.30 -4.49
C VAL A 237 -9.22 7.59 -5.33
N CYS A 238 -8.32 6.82 -4.72
CA CYS A 238 -7.35 6.00 -5.46
C CYS A 238 -8.05 4.99 -6.37
N SER A 239 -9.08 4.30 -5.88
CA SER A 239 -9.82 3.35 -6.71
C SER A 239 -10.51 4.03 -7.88
N TRP A 240 -11.05 5.24 -7.70
CA TRP A 240 -11.63 6.01 -8.80
C TRP A 240 -10.56 6.45 -9.80
N LYS A 241 -9.45 7.02 -9.32
CA LYS A 241 -8.33 7.48 -10.17
C LYS A 241 -7.76 6.33 -10.97
N ALA A 242 -7.54 5.16 -10.38
CA ALA A 242 -7.03 3.98 -11.08
C ALA A 242 -7.91 3.51 -12.26
N CYS A 243 -9.17 3.96 -12.32
CA CYS A 243 -10.10 3.67 -13.42
C CYS A 243 -10.16 4.80 -14.48
N GLN A 244 -9.37 5.88 -14.34
CA GLN A 244 -9.37 7.00 -15.28
C GLN A 244 -8.29 6.80 -16.36
N GLU A 245 -8.58 7.22 -17.59
CA GLU A 245 -7.56 7.28 -18.65
C GLU A 245 -6.63 8.49 -18.48
N ASP A 246 -7.13 9.59 -17.91
CA ASP A 246 -6.35 10.80 -17.64
C ASP A 246 -5.81 10.77 -16.19
N PRO A 247 -4.48 10.71 -15.99
CA PRO A 247 -3.86 10.76 -14.65
C PRO A 247 -4.23 12.02 -13.86
N ASN A 248 -4.47 13.12 -14.57
CA ASN A 248 -4.78 14.42 -14.00
C ASN A 248 -6.29 14.69 -13.95
N ALA A 249 -7.12 13.66 -14.14
CA ALA A 249 -8.56 13.77 -13.99
C ALA A 249 -8.90 14.44 -12.65
N ALA A 250 -9.56 15.59 -12.74
CA ALA A 250 -9.95 16.39 -11.59
C ALA A 250 -11.03 15.67 -10.78
N THR A 251 -10.89 15.71 -9.45
CA THR A 251 -11.92 15.19 -8.56
C THR A 251 -13.19 16.04 -8.66
N THR A 252 -14.33 15.43 -8.30
CA THR A 252 -15.64 16.07 -8.39
C THR A 252 -16.27 16.21 -7.00
N GLY A 253 -17.28 17.09 -6.89
CA GLY A 253 -18.07 17.21 -5.66
C GLY A 253 -18.75 15.90 -5.26
N ASP A 254 -19.19 15.08 -6.21
CA ASP A 254 -19.78 13.77 -5.92
C ASP A 254 -18.74 12.76 -5.40
N LEU A 255 -17.53 12.74 -5.95
CA LEU A 255 -16.45 11.89 -5.43
C LEU A 255 -16.09 12.28 -3.99
N LYS A 256 -16.03 13.59 -3.70
CA LYS A 256 -15.84 14.10 -2.35
C LYS A 256 -16.96 13.64 -1.41
N LYS A 257 -18.22 13.71 -1.82
CA LYS A 257 -19.35 13.16 -1.02
C LYS A 257 -19.17 11.68 -0.71
N LEU A 258 -18.73 10.87 -1.68
CA LEU A 258 -18.48 9.44 -1.47
C LEU A 258 -17.32 9.19 -0.48
N ALA A 259 -16.23 9.95 -0.58
CA ALA A 259 -15.12 9.86 0.36
C ALA A 259 -15.55 10.24 1.78
N ILE A 260 -16.29 11.34 1.94
CA ILE A 260 -16.84 11.76 3.25
C ILE A 260 -17.80 10.69 3.78
N ALA A 261 -18.67 10.11 2.94
CA ALA A 261 -19.59 9.05 3.33
C ALA A 261 -18.87 7.84 3.94
N VAL A 262 -17.77 7.42 3.32
CA VAL A 262 -16.92 6.33 3.80
C VAL A 262 -16.31 6.65 5.17
N GLU A 263 -15.85 7.89 5.37
CA GLU A 263 -15.32 8.31 6.67
C GLU A 263 -16.43 8.44 7.72
N CYS A 264 -17.66 8.85 7.36
CA CYS A 264 -18.81 8.82 8.25
C CYS A 264 -19.07 7.40 8.78
N PHE A 265 -19.10 6.39 7.91
CA PHE A 265 -19.25 5.00 8.34
C PHE A 265 -18.12 4.56 9.28
N HIS A 266 -16.88 4.95 8.97
CA HIS A 266 -15.73 4.60 9.80
C HIS A 266 -15.77 5.27 11.17
N LYS A 267 -16.02 6.57 11.23
CA LYS A 267 -16.04 7.34 12.47
C LYS A 267 -17.24 6.97 13.34
N ALA A 268 -18.37 6.61 12.74
CA ALA A 268 -19.50 6.01 13.44
C ALA A 268 -19.11 4.67 14.08
N SER A 269 -18.45 3.78 13.33
CA SER A 269 -18.03 2.48 13.87
C SER A 269 -17.06 2.64 15.03
N LEU A 270 -16.14 3.61 14.98
CA LEU A 270 -15.22 3.89 16.08
C LEU A 270 -15.93 4.40 17.34
N ILE A 271 -16.93 5.27 17.20
CA ILE A 271 -17.71 5.73 18.36
C ILE A 271 -18.38 4.56 19.06
N HIS A 272 -18.99 3.65 18.28
CA HIS A 272 -19.67 2.49 18.84
C HIS A 272 -18.67 1.49 19.46
N ASP A 273 -17.56 1.21 18.77
CA ASP A 273 -16.48 0.33 19.25
C ASP A 273 -15.87 0.87 20.56
N ASP A 274 -15.59 2.18 20.64
CA ASP A 274 -15.09 2.85 21.85
C ASP A 274 -16.03 2.63 23.05
N ILE A 275 -17.36 2.69 22.82
CA ILE A 275 -18.36 2.47 23.88
C ILE A 275 -18.41 1.00 24.28
N GLU A 276 -18.36 0.10 23.30
CA GLU A 276 -18.40 -1.36 23.51
C GLU A 276 -17.16 -1.86 24.27
N ASP A 277 -16.01 -1.25 24.01
CA ASP A 277 -14.71 -1.56 24.61
C ASP A 277 -14.41 -0.75 25.88
N ALA A 278 -15.22 0.27 26.20
CA ALA A 278 -14.99 1.22 27.29
C ALA A 278 -13.65 1.98 27.19
N ASP A 279 -13.23 2.27 25.96
CA ASP A 279 -11.99 3.01 25.67
C ASP A 279 -12.12 4.48 26.07
N THR A 280 -11.16 5.00 26.83
CA THR A 280 -11.20 6.41 27.27
C THR A 280 -10.45 7.38 26.36
N ILE A 281 -9.55 6.87 25.51
CA ILE A 281 -8.69 7.67 24.63
C ILE A 281 -8.63 7.06 23.23
N ARG A 282 -8.76 7.89 22.19
CA ARG A 282 -8.50 7.54 20.79
C ARG A 282 -7.68 8.63 20.10
N TYR A 283 -6.63 8.22 19.39
CA TYR A 283 -5.68 9.14 18.72
C TYR A 283 -5.08 10.22 19.64
N GLY A 284 -4.92 9.92 20.93
CA GLY A 284 -4.39 10.85 21.93
C GLY A 284 -5.41 11.85 22.47
N GLU A 285 -6.67 11.77 22.05
CA GLU A 285 -7.79 12.59 22.53
C GLU A 285 -8.81 11.73 23.27
N LYS A 286 -9.70 12.35 24.04
CA LYS A 286 -10.78 11.60 24.70
C LYS A 286 -11.74 11.02 23.68
N THR A 287 -12.27 9.83 23.97
CA THR A 287 -13.35 9.24 23.18
C THR A 287 -14.64 10.06 23.35
N LEU A 288 -15.53 9.97 22.37
CA LEU A 288 -16.72 10.82 22.33
C LEU A 288 -17.65 10.58 23.54
N HIS A 289 -17.72 9.35 24.05
CA HIS A 289 -18.53 9.01 25.21
C HIS A 289 -17.94 9.50 26.52
N GLU A 290 -16.61 9.62 26.62
CA GLU A 290 -15.94 10.25 27.77
C GLU A 290 -16.15 11.77 27.79
N GLU A 291 -16.28 12.40 26.62
CA GLU A 291 -16.50 13.85 26.53
C GLU A 291 -17.96 14.25 26.72
N HIS A 292 -18.89 13.52 26.10
CA HIS A 292 -20.30 13.90 26.00
C HIS A 292 -21.27 12.93 26.68
N GLY A 293 -20.76 11.81 27.21
CA GLY A 293 -21.55 10.73 27.77
C GLY A 293 -22.04 9.75 26.71
N VAL A 294 -22.26 8.50 27.12
CA VAL A 294 -22.71 7.39 26.28
C VAL A 294 -23.97 7.72 25.45
N PRO A 295 -25.04 8.34 26.00
CA PRO A 295 -26.26 8.60 25.23
C PRO A 295 -26.03 9.54 24.03
N VAL A 296 -25.18 10.56 24.19
CA VAL A 296 -24.86 11.49 23.11
C VAL A 296 -23.99 10.78 22.07
N ALA A 297 -22.96 10.07 22.52
CA ALA A 297 -22.05 9.37 21.61
C ALA A 297 -22.78 8.33 20.73
N LEU A 298 -23.67 7.52 21.31
CA LEU A 298 -24.52 6.58 20.55
C LEU A 298 -25.34 7.31 19.47
N ASN A 299 -26.02 8.40 19.84
CA ASN A 299 -26.82 9.17 18.89
C ASN A 299 -25.97 9.79 17.76
N ILE A 300 -24.74 10.23 18.06
CA ILE A 300 -23.83 10.76 17.04
C ILE A 300 -23.34 9.66 16.09
N GLY A 301 -23.07 8.46 16.59
CA GLY A 301 -22.74 7.32 15.74
C GLY A 301 -23.88 6.98 14.77
N ASP A 302 -25.13 6.94 15.27
CA ASP A 302 -26.32 6.74 14.44
C ASP A 302 -26.53 7.86 13.41
N TYR A 303 -26.32 9.11 13.81
CA TYR A 303 -26.39 10.28 12.92
C TYR A 303 -25.37 10.18 11.78
N LEU A 304 -24.10 9.86 12.09
CA LEU A 304 -23.04 9.71 11.09
C LEU A 304 -23.32 8.54 10.13
N LEU A 305 -23.90 7.43 10.61
CA LEU A 305 -24.36 6.36 9.73
C LEU A 305 -25.41 6.88 8.73
N GLY A 306 -26.39 7.65 9.20
CA GLY A 306 -27.40 8.29 8.36
C GLY A 306 -26.79 9.21 7.30
N GLU A 307 -25.85 10.07 7.72
CA GLU A 307 -25.11 10.98 6.83
C GLU A 307 -24.35 10.24 5.73
N GLY A 308 -23.70 9.12 6.05
CA GLY A 308 -23.00 8.32 5.04
C GLY A 308 -23.94 7.81 3.94
N TYR A 309 -25.13 7.30 4.29
CA TYR A 309 -26.11 6.87 3.28
C TYR A 309 -26.72 8.06 2.52
N ARG A 310 -27.00 9.18 3.20
CA ARG A 310 -27.53 10.41 2.59
C ARG A 310 -26.59 10.94 1.51
N LEU A 311 -25.29 11.05 1.83
CA LEU A 311 -24.26 11.54 0.92
C LEU A 311 -24.16 10.69 -0.36
N ILE A 312 -24.25 9.35 -0.25
CA ILE A 312 -24.31 8.47 -1.42
C ILE A 312 -25.59 8.73 -2.22
N ALA A 313 -26.73 8.83 -1.55
CA ALA A 313 -28.04 9.02 -2.18
C ALA A 313 -28.18 10.37 -2.92
N GLU A 314 -27.45 11.40 -2.49
CA GLU A 314 -27.49 12.75 -3.06
C GLU A 314 -26.43 13.02 -4.14
N THR A 315 -25.64 12.01 -4.51
CA THR A 315 -24.78 12.10 -5.69
C THR A 315 -25.61 12.30 -6.96
N THR A 316 -25.05 12.95 -7.98
CA THR A 316 -25.75 13.23 -9.25
C THR A 316 -25.60 12.11 -10.30
N ILE A 317 -25.01 10.98 -9.92
CA ILE A 317 -24.75 9.83 -10.81
C ILE A 317 -26.02 9.06 -11.20
N PRO A 318 -25.97 8.24 -12.27
CA PRO A 318 -27.10 7.41 -12.70
C PRO A 318 -27.67 6.54 -11.57
N ALA A 319 -29.00 6.47 -11.49
CA ALA A 319 -29.72 5.79 -10.40
C ALA A 319 -29.29 4.33 -10.20
N LYS A 320 -29.01 3.58 -11.28
CA LYS A 320 -28.52 2.19 -11.19
C LYS A 320 -27.24 2.08 -10.37
N ARG A 321 -26.27 2.98 -10.62
CA ARG A 321 -24.98 2.99 -9.92
C ARG A 321 -25.14 3.41 -8.46
N LYS A 322 -25.95 4.43 -8.21
CA LYS A 322 -26.31 4.87 -6.86
C LYS A 322 -26.96 3.76 -6.01
N VAL A 323 -27.92 3.03 -6.59
CA VAL A 323 -28.56 1.88 -5.90
C VAL A 323 -27.53 0.81 -5.57
N GLU A 324 -26.61 0.51 -6.49
CA GLU A 324 -25.55 -0.46 -6.22
C GLU A 324 -24.59 0.03 -5.13
N MET A 325 -24.18 1.29 -5.13
CA MET A 325 -23.36 1.88 -4.07
C MET A 325 -24.01 1.77 -2.68
N LEU A 326 -25.31 2.10 -2.59
CA LEU A 326 -26.08 1.95 -1.35
C LEU A 326 -26.16 0.48 -0.92
N ARG A 327 -26.36 -0.44 -1.86
CA ARG A 327 -26.36 -1.88 -1.59
C ARG A 327 -25.01 -2.33 -1.03
N VAL A 328 -23.91 -1.89 -1.62
CA VAL A 328 -22.55 -2.19 -1.16
C VAL A 328 -22.32 -1.67 0.25
N ALA A 329 -22.62 -0.40 0.52
CA ALA A 329 -22.49 0.20 1.84
C ALA A 329 -23.32 -0.55 2.90
N ALA A 330 -24.58 -0.86 2.59
CA ALA A 330 -25.47 -1.59 3.50
C ALA A 330 -25.00 -3.02 3.79
N LEU A 331 -24.53 -3.75 2.77
CA LEU A 331 -24.00 -5.10 2.94
C LEU A 331 -22.69 -5.10 3.75
N GLY A 332 -21.82 -4.13 3.47
CA GLY A 332 -20.58 -3.92 4.21
C GLY A 332 -20.88 -3.64 5.68
N HIS A 333 -21.73 -2.66 5.98
CA HIS A 333 -22.15 -2.36 7.35
C HIS A 333 -22.74 -3.58 8.06
N ARG A 334 -23.67 -4.31 7.42
CA ARG A 334 -24.23 -5.55 8.00
C ARG A 334 -23.15 -6.59 8.30
N THR A 335 -22.12 -6.70 7.46
CA THR A 335 -21.04 -7.67 7.67
C THR A 335 -20.14 -7.26 8.83
N LEU A 336 -19.79 -5.97 8.93
CA LEU A 336 -19.05 -5.40 10.06
C LEU A 336 -19.78 -5.64 11.39
N SER A 337 -21.07 -5.32 11.47
CA SER A 337 -21.86 -5.53 12.70
C SER A 337 -21.98 -7.01 13.08
N ARG A 338 -21.97 -7.92 12.09
CA ARG A 338 -21.95 -9.38 12.36
C ARG A 338 -20.58 -9.84 12.87
N GLY A 339 -19.49 -9.26 12.39
CA GLY A 339 -18.13 -9.48 12.91
C GLY A 339 -18.03 -9.03 14.36
N GLN A 340 -18.34 -7.76 14.62
CA GLN A 340 -18.35 -7.19 15.98
C GLN A 340 -19.26 -7.96 16.92
N GLY A 341 -20.50 -8.26 16.50
CA GLY A 341 -21.44 -9.03 17.31
C GLY A 341 -20.97 -10.44 17.64
N ALA A 342 -20.17 -11.08 16.76
CA ALA A 342 -19.59 -12.39 17.04
C ALA A 342 -18.49 -12.31 18.11
N GLU A 343 -17.67 -11.25 18.09
CA GLU A 343 -16.68 -10.96 19.13
C GLU A 343 -17.35 -10.67 20.48
N LEU A 344 -18.33 -9.77 20.51
CA LEU A 344 -19.09 -9.42 21.72
C LEU A 344 -19.85 -10.62 22.30
N SER A 345 -20.45 -11.45 21.44
CA SER A 345 -21.11 -12.69 21.86
C SER A 345 -20.11 -13.66 22.48
N TRP A 346 -18.89 -13.72 21.95
CA TRP A 346 -17.83 -14.53 22.53
C TRP A 346 -17.36 -13.95 23.86
N ALA A 347 -17.20 -12.63 23.97
CA ALA A 347 -16.77 -11.98 25.21
C ALA A 347 -17.72 -12.23 26.39
N ASN A 348 -19.03 -12.41 26.11
CA ASN A 348 -20.04 -12.78 27.09
C ASN A 348 -19.99 -14.25 27.54
N ASP A 349 -19.50 -15.16 26.70
CA ASP A 349 -19.34 -16.60 27.02
C ASP A 349 -18.01 -17.12 26.44
N PRO A 350 -16.86 -16.73 27.01
CA PRO A 350 -15.55 -16.96 26.42
C PRO A 350 -15.24 -18.46 26.35
N LYS A 351 -14.91 -18.94 25.14
CA LYS A 351 -14.58 -20.35 24.89
C LYS A 351 -13.40 -20.48 23.93
N PRO A 352 -12.57 -21.54 24.07
CA PRO A 352 -11.49 -21.79 23.12
C PRO A 352 -12.03 -21.88 21.70
N MET A 353 -11.34 -21.20 20.77
CA MET A 353 -11.75 -21.09 19.38
C MET A 353 -10.58 -21.47 18.45
N PRO A 354 -10.84 -22.20 17.35
CA PRO A 354 -9.81 -22.49 16.36
C PRO A 354 -9.37 -21.21 15.63
N SER A 355 -8.09 -21.17 15.24
CA SER A 355 -7.45 -20.04 14.55
C SER A 355 -8.25 -19.57 13.33
N ARG A 356 -8.77 -20.51 12.53
CA ARG A 356 -9.62 -20.22 11.36
C ARG A 356 -10.88 -19.43 11.72
N LYS A 357 -11.50 -19.70 12.87
CA LYS A 357 -12.73 -19.02 13.29
C LYS A 357 -12.41 -17.62 13.84
N VAL A 358 -11.26 -17.47 14.50
CA VAL A 358 -10.74 -16.16 14.91
C VAL A 358 -10.52 -15.28 13.69
N LEU A 359 -9.80 -15.79 12.68
CA LEU A 359 -9.61 -15.09 11.39
C LEU A 359 -10.94 -14.74 10.73
N GLU A 360 -11.94 -15.62 10.74
CA GLU A 360 -13.26 -15.34 10.17
C GLU A 360 -13.97 -14.16 10.87
N ILE A 361 -13.87 -14.06 12.20
CA ILE A 361 -14.46 -12.95 12.97
C ILE A 361 -13.79 -11.64 12.59
N PHE A 362 -12.46 -11.58 12.65
CA PHE A 362 -11.70 -10.36 12.37
C PHE A 362 -11.75 -9.94 10.91
N THR A 363 -11.71 -10.90 9.98
CA THR A 363 -11.92 -10.61 8.56
C THR A 363 -13.26 -9.90 8.36
N ASN A 364 -14.33 -10.36 9.02
CA ASN A 364 -15.64 -9.72 8.93
C ASN A 364 -15.73 -8.37 9.68
N LYS A 365 -14.92 -8.15 10.72
CA LYS A 365 -14.84 -6.87 11.47
C LYS A 365 -14.08 -5.79 10.71
N THR A 366 -13.14 -6.15 9.85
CA THR A 366 -12.20 -5.18 9.26
C THR A 366 -12.27 -5.08 7.73
N ALA A 367 -12.24 -6.21 7.01
CA ALA A 367 -12.13 -6.23 5.56
C ALA A 367 -13.30 -5.55 4.81
N PRO A 368 -14.58 -5.69 5.24
CA PRO A 368 -15.70 -5.10 4.50
C PRO A 368 -15.62 -3.57 4.40
N ALA A 369 -15.00 -2.89 5.37
CA ALA A 369 -14.86 -1.43 5.31
C ALA A 369 -13.91 -0.99 4.19
N PHE A 370 -12.83 -1.76 3.94
CA PHE A 370 -11.94 -1.54 2.80
C PHE A 370 -12.63 -1.86 1.48
N GLU A 371 -13.39 -2.97 1.43
CA GLU A 371 -14.16 -3.34 0.24
C GLU A 371 -15.16 -2.24 -0.13
N VAL A 372 -15.91 -1.70 0.84
CA VAL A 372 -16.85 -0.60 0.61
C VAL A 372 -16.15 0.63 0.04
N ALA A 373 -15.03 1.04 0.63
CA ALA A 373 -14.26 2.21 0.19
C ALA A 373 -13.81 2.08 -1.28
N LEU A 374 -13.16 0.96 -1.62
CA LEU A 374 -12.66 0.70 -2.97
C LEU A 374 -13.82 0.59 -3.98
N ARG A 375 -14.86 -0.19 -3.65
CA ARG A 375 -15.99 -0.40 -4.57
C ARG A 375 -16.78 0.88 -4.83
N LEU A 376 -16.92 1.78 -3.86
CA LEU A 376 -17.55 3.08 -4.09
C LEU A 376 -16.78 3.90 -5.13
N GLY A 377 -15.45 3.90 -5.08
CA GLY A 377 -14.60 4.56 -6.08
C GLY A 377 -14.75 3.95 -7.48
N ALA A 378 -14.66 2.62 -7.60
CA ALA A 378 -14.82 1.92 -8.87
C ALA A 378 -16.23 2.10 -9.49
N LEU A 379 -17.28 1.97 -8.68
CA LEU A 379 -18.66 2.19 -9.13
C LEU A 379 -18.88 3.65 -9.59
N TYR A 380 -18.19 4.61 -8.96
CA TYR A 380 -18.23 6.01 -9.37
C TYR A 380 -17.57 6.22 -10.73
N ALA A 381 -16.47 5.53 -11.00
CA ALA A 381 -15.86 5.50 -12.33
C ALA A 381 -16.76 4.79 -13.38
N GLY A 382 -17.68 3.94 -12.93
CA GLY A 382 -18.54 3.15 -13.82
C GLY A 382 -18.03 1.74 -14.06
N GLU A 383 -17.02 1.32 -13.31
CA GLU A 383 -16.39 0.02 -13.41
C GLU A 383 -17.00 -0.99 -12.42
N GLU A 384 -17.13 -2.25 -12.84
CA GLU A 384 -17.63 -3.35 -12.02
C GLU A 384 -16.50 -4.31 -11.62
N LEU A 385 -15.50 -3.81 -10.88
CA LEU A 385 -14.33 -4.57 -10.41
C LEU A 385 -14.59 -5.39 -9.14
N THR A 386 -15.81 -5.91 -8.99
CA THR A 386 -16.29 -6.45 -7.70
C THR A 386 -15.45 -7.62 -7.18
N ASP A 387 -15.12 -8.59 -8.03
CA ASP A 387 -14.42 -9.79 -7.57
C ASP A 387 -12.95 -9.52 -7.23
N VAL A 388 -12.27 -8.71 -8.06
CA VAL A 388 -10.88 -8.27 -7.80
C VAL A 388 -10.79 -7.48 -6.49
N ILE A 389 -11.69 -6.52 -6.29
CA ILE A 389 -11.70 -5.72 -5.05
C ILE A 389 -12.02 -6.58 -3.84
N ARG A 390 -12.93 -7.56 -3.97
CA ARG A 390 -13.28 -8.47 -2.86
C ARG A 390 -12.08 -9.30 -2.44
N GLU A 391 -11.38 -9.90 -3.40
CA GLU A 391 -10.17 -10.70 -3.13
C GLU A 391 -9.07 -9.84 -2.51
N TYR A 392 -8.78 -8.68 -3.11
CA TYR A 392 -7.82 -7.71 -2.57
C TYR A 392 -8.16 -7.31 -1.12
N SER A 393 -9.41 -6.95 -0.85
CA SER A 393 -9.85 -6.48 0.47
C SER A 393 -9.80 -7.59 1.52
N ALA A 394 -10.13 -8.82 1.14
CA ALA A 394 -10.02 -9.98 2.03
C ALA A 394 -8.57 -10.24 2.43
N ASN A 395 -7.65 -10.28 1.45
CA ASN A 395 -6.22 -10.51 1.71
C ASN A 395 -5.61 -9.37 2.53
N LEU A 396 -5.92 -8.12 2.20
CA LEU A 396 -5.46 -6.95 2.95
C LEU A 396 -5.97 -6.97 4.40
N GLY A 397 -7.24 -7.32 4.61
CA GLY A 397 -7.83 -7.41 5.95
C GLY A 397 -7.19 -8.50 6.80
N ILE A 398 -6.93 -9.68 6.22
CA ILE A 398 -6.23 -10.78 6.89
C ILE A 398 -4.81 -10.35 7.28
N ALA A 399 -4.04 -9.83 6.33
CA ALA A 399 -2.66 -9.39 6.58
C ALA A 399 -2.59 -8.28 7.63
N TYR A 400 -3.53 -7.32 7.60
CA TYR A 400 -3.62 -6.27 8.61
C TYR A 400 -3.83 -6.86 10.01
N GLN A 401 -4.77 -7.82 10.15
CA GLN A 401 -5.06 -8.44 11.45
C GLN A 401 -3.89 -9.29 11.95
N ILE A 402 -3.22 -10.05 11.08
CA ILE A 402 -2.06 -10.86 11.47
C ILE A 402 -0.97 -9.97 12.07
N ARG A 403 -0.70 -8.83 11.44
CA ARG A 403 0.27 -7.85 11.96
C ARG A 403 -0.17 -7.26 13.30
N ASP A 404 -1.43 -6.86 13.43
CA ASP A 404 -2.01 -6.29 14.65
C ASP A 404 -1.88 -7.27 15.83
N ASP A 405 -2.32 -8.52 15.65
CA ASP A 405 -2.23 -9.56 16.68
C ASP A 405 -0.77 -9.90 17.07
N LEU A 406 0.17 -9.86 16.12
CA LEU A 406 1.59 -10.05 16.39
C LEU A 406 2.15 -8.90 17.22
N ASP A 407 1.83 -7.66 16.86
CA ASP A 407 2.29 -6.47 17.57
C ASP A 407 1.69 -6.39 18.98
N ASP A 408 0.41 -6.76 19.16
CA ASP A 408 -0.26 -6.71 20.46
C ASP A 408 0.24 -7.77 21.44
N VAL A 409 0.55 -8.97 20.95
CA VAL A 409 0.89 -10.11 21.81
C VAL A 409 2.40 -10.24 22.04
N LEU A 410 3.22 -9.88 21.05
CA LEU A 410 4.68 -9.98 21.11
C LEU A 410 5.38 -8.62 21.29
N GLY A 411 4.66 -7.51 21.11
CA GLY A 411 5.19 -6.18 21.29
C GLY A 411 5.68 -5.92 22.71
N SER A 412 6.63 -5.00 22.83
CA SER A 412 7.21 -4.54 24.10
C SER A 412 6.35 -3.51 24.84
N VAL A 413 5.22 -3.11 24.24
CA VAL A 413 4.32 -2.09 24.76
C VAL A 413 3.23 -2.81 25.56
N ASP A 414 2.92 -2.28 26.75
CA ASP A 414 1.90 -2.74 27.68
C ASP A 414 0.51 -2.76 26.98
N SER A 415 0.21 -3.79 26.19
CA SER A 415 -1.01 -3.87 25.41
C SER A 415 -2.19 -4.23 26.31
N HIS A 416 -3.23 -3.39 26.31
CA HIS A 416 -4.46 -3.65 27.05
C HIS A 416 -5.15 -4.94 26.56
N ASP A 417 -5.05 -5.24 25.26
CA ASP A 417 -5.74 -6.38 24.63
C ASP A 417 -5.23 -7.75 25.09
N ALA A 418 -3.92 -7.89 25.35
CA ALA A 418 -3.38 -9.14 25.91
C ALA A 418 -3.90 -9.39 27.34
N ARG A 419 -4.09 -8.32 28.13
CA ARG A 419 -4.60 -8.39 29.50
C ARG A 419 -6.10 -8.71 29.54
N ASP A 420 -6.85 -8.19 28.59
CA ASP A 420 -8.30 -8.44 28.49
C ASP A 420 -8.63 -9.78 27.81
N VAL A 421 -7.62 -10.47 27.29
CA VAL A 421 -7.71 -11.78 26.62
C VAL A 421 -8.80 -11.75 25.56
N ARG A 422 -8.63 -10.87 24.57
CA ARG A 422 -9.45 -10.87 23.35
C ARG A 422 -9.11 -12.10 22.49
N PRO A 423 -10.03 -12.58 21.62
CA PRO A 423 -9.66 -13.60 20.65
C PRO A 423 -8.47 -13.10 19.83
N SER A 424 -7.44 -13.90 19.65
CA SER A 424 -6.33 -13.56 18.75
C SER A 424 -5.84 -14.79 18.02
N LEU A 425 -5.25 -14.58 16.85
CA LEU A 425 -4.71 -15.62 16.00
C LEU A 425 -3.69 -16.46 16.78
N LEU A 426 -2.79 -15.81 17.52
CA LEU A 426 -1.76 -16.48 18.30
C LEU A 426 -2.37 -17.38 19.37
N LEU A 427 -3.39 -16.90 20.09
CA LEU A 427 -4.10 -17.71 21.08
C LEU A 427 -4.84 -18.89 20.44
N GLY A 428 -5.37 -18.72 19.22
CA GLY A 428 -6.05 -19.76 18.46
C GLY A 428 -5.08 -20.86 18.04
N ILE A 429 -3.97 -20.48 17.38
CA ILE A 429 -2.93 -21.42 16.94
C ILE A 429 -2.30 -22.12 18.16
N ALA A 430 -2.03 -21.38 19.25
CA ALA A 430 -1.49 -21.95 20.47
C ALA A 430 -2.43 -22.98 21.09
N HIS A 431 -3.74 -22.71 21.15
CA HIS A 431 -4.72 -23.68 21.66
C HIS A 431 -4.82 -24.94 20.77
N GLU A 432 -4.73 -24.78 19.45
CA GLU A 432 -4.76 -25.89 18.49
C GLU A 432 -3.53 -26.79 18.60
N ARG A 433 -2.33 -26.20 18.74
CA ARG A 433 -1.05 -26.91 18.79
C ARG A 433 -0.69 -27.46 20.16
N ALA A 434 -1.13 -26.80 21.23
CA ALA A 434 -0.81 -27.19 22.60
C ALA A 434 -1.32 -28.60 22.94
N LYS A 435 -0.55 -29.31 23.76
CA LYS A 435 -0.86 -30.66 24.25
C LYS A 435 -0.90 -30.71 25.76
N ASP A 436 -1.61 -31.69 26.32
CA ASP A 436 -1.64 -32.01 27.74
C ASP A 436 -1.92 -30.79 28.65
N GLU A 437 -1.00 -30.49 29.58
CA GLU A 437 -1.12 -29.37 30.52
C GLU A 437 -1.08 -27.99 29.83
N ASP A 438 -0.34 -27.85 28.72
CA ASP A 438 -0.32 -26.62 27.94
C ASP A 438 -1.70 -26.35 27.34
N LYS A 439 -2.37 -27.41 26.83
CA LYS A 439 -3.71 -27.28 26.25
C LYS A 439 -4.75 -26.88 27.31
N LYS A 440 -4.65 -27.44 28.51
CA LYS A 440 -5.50 -27.05 29.65
C LYS A 440 -5.28 -25.60 30.04
N LEU A 441 -4.02 -25.15 30.11
CA LEU A 441 -3.69 -23.76 30.42
C LEU A 441 -4.25 -22.81 29.37
N MET A 442 -4.02 -23.07 28.09
CA MET A 442 -4.57 -22.24 27.01
C MET A 442 -6.09 -22.21 27.08
N ALA A 443 -6.74 -23.35 27.30
CA ALA A 443 -8.19 -23.41 27.40
C ALA A 443 -8.75 -22.61 28.60
N ALA A 444 -8.05 -22.63 29.75
CA ALA A 444 -8.39 -21.86 30.93
C ALA A 444 -8.19 -20.35 30.69
N LEU A 445 -7.12 -19.97 29.98
CA LEU A 445 -6.88 -18.58 29.59
C LEU A 445 -8.00 -18.06 28.68
N TRP A 446 -8.36 -18.82 27.64
CA TRP A 446 -9.50 -18.50 26.75
C TRP A 446 -10.82 -18.33 27.50
N ARG A 447 -11.07 -19.12 28.55
CA ARG A 447 -12.27 -19.01 29.40
C ARG A 447 -12.17 -17.91 30.46
N LYS A 448 -11.07 -17.14 30.48
CA LYS A 448 -10.75 -16.13 31.50
C LYS A 448 -10.76 -16.70 32.93
N GLU A 449 -10.50 -18.01 33.08
CA GLU A 449 -10.36 -18.70 34.39
C GLU A 449 -9.01 -18.36 35.06
N VAL A 450 -8.03 -17.95 34.24
CA VAL A 450 -6.73 -17.44 34.67
C VAL A 450 -6.46 -16.09 34.01
N LYS A 451 -5.75 -15.21 34.70
CA LYS A 451 -5.37 -13.88 34.19
C LYS A 451 -4.04 -13.95 33.43
N TRP A 452 -3.93 -13.21 32.33
CA TRP A 452 -2.72 -13.10 31.53
C TRP A 452 -1.48 -12.82 32.38
N ASP A 453 -1.50 -11.76 33.20
CA ASP A 453 -0.37 -11.34 34.03
C ASP A 453 0.18 -12.42 34.98
N VAL A 454 -0.63 -13.44 35.31
CA VAL A 454 -0.24 -14.55 36.20
C VAL A 454 0.43 -15.68 35.42
N VAL A 455 0.10 -15.83 34.14
CA VAL A 455 0.52 -16.96 33.31
C VAL A 455 1.36 -16.55 32.10
N GLU A 456 1.67 -15.26 31.95
CA GLU A 456 2.36 -14.67 30.81
C GLU A 456 3.63 -15.44 30.43
N ASP A 457 4.56 -15.63 31.35
CA ASP A 457 5.82 -16.36 31.09
C ASP A 457 5.57 -17.79 30.59
N ARG A 458 4.53 -18.44 31.09
CA ARG A 458 4.16 -19.81 30.68
C ARG A 458 3.52 -19.79 29.30
N VAL A 459 2.70 -18.79 28.98
CA VAL A 459 2.09 -18.63 27.66
C VAL A 459 3.15 -18.30 26.61
N LYS A 460 4.09 -17.39 26.93
CA LYS A 460 5.25 -17.09 26.07
C LYS A 460 6.12 -18.33 25.84
N ALA A 461 6.39 -19.12 26.88
CA ALA A 461 7.09 -20.40 26.73
C ALA A 461 6.31 -21.42 25.85
N ILE A 462 4.97 -21.41 25.89
CA ILE A 462 4.14 -22.20 24.97
C ILE A 462 4.30 -21.68 23.53
N PHE A 463 4.30 -20.37 23.33
CA PHE A 463 4.48 -19.78 22.00
C PHE A 463 5.82 -20.19 21.37
N ASP A 464 6.90 -20.14 22.15
CA ASP A 464 8.23 -20.59 21.70
C ASP A 464 8.23 -22.09 21.41
N LYS A 465 7.73 -22.90 22.36
CA LYS A 465 7.72 -24.37 22.26
C LYS A 465 6.98 -24.90 21.03
N TYR A 466 5.91 -24.23 20.61
CA TYR A 466 5.08 -24.64 19.48
C TYR A 466 5.24 -23.76 18.23
N GLU A 467 6.28 -22.91 18.20
CA GLU A 467 6.65 -22.05 17.06
C GLU A 467 5.47 -21.22 16.54
N ILE A 468 4.73 -20.60 17.46
CA ILE A 468 3.47 -19.90 17.16
C ILE A 468 3.72 -18.64 16.34
N GLU A 469 4.74 -17.86 16.66
CA GLU A 469 5.12 -16.67 15.89
C GLU A 469 5.49 -17.03 14.46
N ALA A 470 6.39 -18.01 14.28
CA ALA A 470 6.83 -18.45 12.96
C ALA A 470 5.64 -18.91 12.10
N LYS A 471 4.70 -19.66 12.69
CA LYS A 471 3.49 -20.07 11.96
C LYS A 471 2.58 -18.89 11.61
N SER A 472 2.46 -17.91 12.52
CA SER A 472 1.63 -16.73 12.29
C SER A 472 2.18 -15.86 11.17
N ARG A 473 3.52 -15.78 11.02
CA ARG A 473 4.21 -15.06 9.93
C ARG A 473 4.19 -15.82 8.59
N GLU A 474 4.02 -17.14 8.60
CA GLU A 474 3.90 -17.97 7.39
C GLU A 474 2.50 -17.88 6.76
N LEU A 475 1.48 -17.63 7.58
CA LEU A 475 0.09 -17.37 7.17
C LEU A 475 -0.04 -15.95 6.61
#